data_AF-A0A6N9QBZ8-F1
#
_entry.id   AF-A0A6N9QBZ8-F1
#
_cell.length_a   1.000
_cell.length_b   1.000
_cell.length_c   1.000
_cell.angle_alpha   90.00
_cell.angle_beta   90.00
_cell.angle_gamma   90.00
#
_symmetry.space_group_name_H-M   'P 1'
#
loop_
_entity.id
_entity.type
_entity.pdbx_description
1 polymer ?
#
loop_
_entity_poly.entity_id
_entity_poly.type
_entity_poly.pdbx_seq_one_letter_code
_entity_poly.pdbx_strand_id
1 'polypeptide(L)'
;MQHANSQKVIRKQLHFLIWYRFGDLWLIGALLGIELVKDPRTKEKAIDEAEKILYFCLEQGLSFKISQGNVLTLAPPLIITEQELHQAMDIVEAGIKKYCG
;
A
#
# COMPACT_ATOMS: atom_id res chain seq x y z
N MET A 1 7.92 -7.34 -21.08
CA MET A 1 7.17 -6.08 -21.32
C MET A 1 6.13 -5.76 -20.24
N GLN A 2 5.60 -6.73 -19.47
CA GLN A 2 4.62 -6.48 -18.40
C GLN A 2 5.17 -5.72 -17.18
N HIS A 3 6.43 -5.96 -16.77
CA HIS A 3 7.02 -5.31 -15.57
C HIS A 3 7.05 -3.77 -15.60
N ALA A 4 7.17 -3.16 -16.78
CA ALA A 4 7.21 -1.70 -16.91
C ALA A 4 5.81 -1.04 -16.77
N ASN A 5 4.73 -1.81 -16.99
CA ASN A 5 3.36 -1.28 -16.94
C ASN A 5 2.80 -1.28 -15.52
N SER A 6 3.04 -2.36 -14.75
CA SER A 6 2.63 -2.47 -13.35
C SER A 6 3.19 -1.32 -12.49
N GLN A 7 4.45 -0.92 -12.73
CA GLN A 7 5.05 0.21 -12.02
C GLN A 7 4.40 1.55 -12.36
N LYS A 8 3.94 1.75 -13.61
CA LYS A 8 3.23 2.97 -14.03
C LYS A 8 1.85 3.04 -13.40
N VAL A 9 1.13 1.93 -13.34
CA VAL A 9 -0.19 1.82 -12.69
C VAL A 9 -0.08 2.16 -11.21
N ILE A 10 0.85 1.50 -10.51
CA ILE A 10 1.11 1.76 -9.10
C ILE A 10 1.51 3.22 -8.88
N ARG A 11 2.43 3.78 -9.68
CA ARG A 11 2.80 5.21 -9.53
C ARG A 11 1.66 6.18 -9.79
N LYS A 12 0.81 5.92 -10.78
CA LYS A 12 -0.30 6.81 -11.14
C LYS A 12 -1.37 6.79 -10.07
N GLN A 13 -1.71 5.61 -9.56
CA GLN A 13 -2.72 5.44 -8.52
C GLN A 13 -2.16 5.92 -7.18
N LEU A 14 -0.89 5.67 -6.85
CA LEU A 14 -0.30 6.10 -5.58
C LEU A 14 0.12 7.58 -5.52
N HIS A 15 0.01 8.33 -6.62
CA HIS A 15 0.37 9.75 -6.63
C HIS A 15 -0.45 10.57 -5.62
N PHE A 16 -1.69 10.16 -5.34
CA PHE A 16 -2.51 10.85 -4.33
C PHE A 16 -2.10 10.49 -2.88
N LEU A 17 -1.52 9.30 -2.63
CA LEU A 17 -1.06 8.91 -1.29
C LEU A 17 0.14 9.72 -0.82
N ILE A 18 0.95 10.25 -1.74
CA ILE A 18 2.09 11.12 -1.42
C ILE A 18 1.67 12.38 -0.63
N TRP A 19 0.40 12.79 -0.74
CA TRP A 19 -0.14 13.97 -0.06
C TRP A 19 -0.85 13.66 1.27
N TYR A 20 -1.00 12.39 1.66
CA TYR A 20 -1.88 11.97 2.76
C TYR A 20 -1.14 11.31 3.93
N ARG A 21 -0.34 12.06 4.69
CA ARG A 21 0.37 11.59 5.91
C ARG A 21 1.30 10.36 5.77
N PHE A 22 1.80 10.04 4.58
CA PHE A 22 2.74 8.93 4.40
C PHE A 22 4.20 9.36 4.57
N GLY A 23 5.04 8.48 5.13
CA GLY A 23 6.48 8.68 5.31
C GLY A 23 7.22 8.51 3.99
N ASP A 24 7.44 7.26 3.58
CA ASP A 24 8.15 6.90 2.35
C ASP A 24 7.43 5.81 1.54
N LEU A 25 7.51 5.90 0.21
CA LEU A 25 6.98 4.91 -0.74
C LEU A 25 8.12 4.26 -1.52
N TRP A 26 8.30 2.95 -1.37
CA TRP A 26 9.35 2.20 -2.06
C TRP A 26 8.77 1.31 -3.14
N LEU A 27 9.27 1.43 -4.37
CA LEU A 27 8.96 0.53 -5.47
C LEU A 27 10.26 -0.04 -6.07
N ILE A 28 10.54 -1.32 -5.83
CA ILE A 28 11.66 -2.04 -6.46
C ILE A 28 11.07 -3.26 -7.16
N GLY A 29 11.00 -3.23 -8.50
CA GLY A 29 10.40 -4.31 -9.28
C GLY A 29 8.89 -4.43 -9.03
N ALA A 30 8.45 -5.57 -8.46
CA ALA A 30 7.07 -5.83 -8.04
C ALA A 30 6.89 -5.73 -6.51
N LEU A 31 7.86 -5.18 -5.78
CA LEU A 31 7.77 -4.97 -4.34
C LEU A 31 7.33 -3.53 -4.06
N LEU A 32 6.19 -3.38 -3.38
CA LEU A 32 5.65 -2.12 -2.92
C LEU A 32 5.69 -2.06 -1.39
N GLY A 33 6.38 -1.04 -0.86
CA GLY A 33 6.39 -0.72 0.57
C GLY A 33 5.73 0.62 0.81
N ILE A 34 4.68 0.63 1.64
CA ILE A 34 3.97 1.85 2.05
C ILE A 34 4.19 2.05 3.56
N GLU A 35 4.95 3.07 3.93
CA GLU A 35 5.18 3.40 5.34
C GLU A 35 4.06 4.29 5.90
N LEU A 36 3.32 3.77 6.88
CA LEU A 36 2.28 4.49 7.60
C LEU A 36 2.87 5.23 8.81
N VAL A 37 2.69 6.55 8.86
CA VAL A 37 3.04 7.38 10.01
C VAL A 37 1.85 8.19 10.47
N LYS A 38 1.79 8.50 11.78
CA LYS A 38 0.74 9.35 12.35
C LYS A 38 0.93 10.81 11.95
N ASP A 39 2.18 11.26 11.93
CA ASP A 39 2.58 12.61 11.52
C ASP A 39 3.86 12.54 10.65
N PRO A 40 3.85 13.13 9.44
CA PRO A 40 5.02 13.17 8.55
C PRO A 40 6.26 13.86 9.12
N ARG A 41 6.09 14.79 10.06
CA ARG A 41 7.18 15.54 10.72
C ARG A 41 7.83 14.71 11.82
N THR A 42 7.03 14.03 12.65
CA THR A 42 7.54 13.23 13.76
C THR A 42 7.95 11.83 13.33
N LYS A 43 7.41 11.34 12.21
CA LYS A 43 7.53 9.96 11.73
C LYS A 43 7.12 8.92 12.78
N GLU A 44 6.20 9.28 13.67
CA GLU A 44 5.65 8.33 14.64
C GLU A 44 4.91 7.20 13.90
N LYS A 45 5.25 5.95 14.23
CA LYS A 45 4.70 4.77 13.56
C LYS A 45 3.20 4.62 13.81
N ALA A 46 2.42 4.44 12.75
CA ALA A 46 0.99 4.15 12.81
C ALA A 46 0.74 2.63 12.84
N ILE A 47 1.11 1.98 13.95
CA ILE A 47 1.09 0.52 14.11
C ILE A 47 -0.35 0.00 14.15
N ASP A 48 -1.20 0.60 14.98
CA ASP A 48 -2.60 0.18 15.16
C ASP A 48 -3.40 0.38 13.86
N GLU A 49 -3.15 1.46 13.14
CA GLU A 49 -3.75 1.73 11.84
C GLU A 49 -3.29 0.71 10.80
N ALA A 50 -1.99 0.38 10.77
CA ALA A 50 -1.46 -0.63 9.86
C ALA A 50 -2.13 -1.99 10.06
N GLU A 51 -2.30 -2.42 11.32
CA GLU A 51 -2.97 -3.68 11.65
C GLU A 51 -4.45 -3.67 11.24
N LYS A 52 -5.18 -2.60 11.53
CA LYS A 52 -6.59 -2.45 11.09
C LYS A 52 -6.74 -2.48 9.58
N ILE A 53 -5.81 -1.83 8.86
CA ILE A 53 -5.79 -1.85 7.39
C ILE A 53 -5.51 -3.26 6.87
N LEU A 54 -4.58 -4.00 7.47
CA LEU A 54 -4.31 -5.40 7.10
C LEU A 54 -5.56 -6.26 7.23
N TYR A 55 -6.24 -6.22 8.39
CA TYR A 55 -7.44 -7.03 8.59
C TYR A 55 -8.57 -6.64 7.64
N PHE A 56 -8.77 -5.35 7.40
CA PHE A 56 -9.75 -4.89 6.41
C PHE A 56 -9.43 -5.40 5.01
N CYS A 57 -8.18 -5.31 4.57
CA CYS A 57 -7.80 -5.83 3.25
C CYS A 57 -7.98 -7.36 3.17
N LEU A 58 -7.67 -8.07 4.25
CA LEU A 58 -7.84 -9.53 4.33
C LEU A 58 -9.31 -9.93 4.21
N GLU A 59 -10.22 -9.23 4.88
CA GLU A 59 -11.67 -9.42 4.76
C GLU A 59 -12.18 -9.22 3.32
N GLN A 60 -11.52 -8.36 2.56
CA GLN A 60 -11.83 -8.05 1.16
C GLN A 60 -11.09 -8.98 0.17
N GLY A 61 -10.39 -10.00 0.65
CA GLY A 61 -9.69 -10.99 -0.18
C GLY A 61 -8.26 -10.61 -0.59
N LEU A 62 -7.68 -9.55 0.00
CA LEU A 62 -6.31 -9.12 -0.26
C LEU A 62 -5.40 -9.39 0.94
N SER A 63 -4.53 -10.39 0.81
CA SER A 63 -3.50 -10.69 1.80
C SER A 63 -2.16 -10.01 1.47
N PHE A 64 -1.51 -9.43 2.47
CA PHE A 64 -0.12 -8.97 2.41
C PHE A 64 0.50 -9.03 3.81
N LYS A 65 1.76 -8.62 3.96
CA LYS A 65 2.43 -8.57 5.27
C LYS A 65 2.65 -7.14 5.74
N ILE A 66 2.69 -6.96 7.07
CA ILE A 66 3.21 -5.74 7.69
C ILE A 66 4.68 -5.99 8.06
N SER A 67 5.55 -5.08 7.66
CA SER A 67 6.97 -5.06 8.07
C SER A 67 7.19 -3.91 9.06
N GLN A 68 8.09 -4.10 10.04
CA GLN A 68 8.45 -3.07 11.04
C GLN A 68 7.29 -2.46 11.86
N GLY A 69 6.11 -3.09 11.85
CA GLY A 69 4.90 -2.66 12.54
C GLY A 69 4.02 -1.69 11.77
N ASN A 70 4.55 -0.94 10.80
CA ASN A 70 3.81 0.13 10.11
C ASN A 70 3.99 0.15 8.59
N VAL A 71 4.72 -0.80 8.00
CA VAL A 71 4.99 -0.83 6.56
C VAL A 71 4.13 -1.88 5.88
N LEU A 72 3.13 -1.46 5.12
CA LEU A 72 2.37 -2.37 4.26
C LEU A 72 3.29 -2.85 3.14
N THR A 73 3.57 -4.15 3.10
CA THR A 73 4.53 -4.74 2.16
C THR A 73 3.79 -5.65 1.21
N LEU A 74 3.53 -5.16 0.00
CA LEU A 74 2.87 -5.88 -1.07
C LEU A 74 3.91 -6.46 -2.03
N ALA A 75 3.84 -7.76 -2.25
CA ALA A 75 4.69 -8.49 -3.18
C ALA A 75 3.80 -9.32 -4.13
N PRO A 76 3.08 -8.68 -5.06
CA PRO A 76 2.27 -9.40 -6.04
C PRO A 76 3.12 -10.36 -6.90
N PRO A 77 2.50 -11.45 -7.40
CA PRO A 77 3.18 -12.36 -8.30
C PRO A 77 3.57 -11.67 -9.62
N LEU A 78 4.66 -12.11 -10.25
CA LEU A 78 5.16 -11.51 -11.50
C LEU A 78 4.20 -11.64 -12.69
N ILE A 79 3.20 -12.52 -12.57
CA ILE A 79 2.16 -12.79 -13.57
C ILE A 79 0.84 -12.04 -13.30
N ILE A 80 0.78 -11.19 -12.26
CA ILE A 80 -0.44 -10.43 -11.92
C ILE A 80 -0.87 -9.57 -13.11
N THR A 81 -2.18 -9.53 -13.35
CA THR A 81 -2.75 -8.67 -14.38
C THR A 81 -2.86 -7.22 -13.90
N GLU A 82 -2.96 -6.28 -14.84
CA GLU A 82 -3.19 -4.87 -14.53
C GLU A 82 -4.51 -4.66 -13.79
N GLN A 83 -5.55 -5.42 -14.15
CA GLN A 83 -6.87 -5.34 -13.51
C GLN A 83 -6.84 -5.82 -12.05
N GLU A 84 -6.20 -6.97 -11.77
CA GLU A 84 -6.03 -7.46 -10.39
C GLU A 84 -5.21 -6.49 -9.55
N LEU A 85 -4.18 -5.88 -10.16
CA LEU A 85 -3.38 -4.87 -9.49
C LEU A 85 -4.20 -3.63 -9.13
N HIS A 86 -5.04 -3.14 -10.04
CA HIS A 86 -5.98 -2.05 -9.77
C HIS A 86 -6.93 -2.40 -8.62
N GLN A 87 -7.53 -3.59 -8.65
CA GLN A 87 -8.43 -4.06 -7.58
C GLN A 87 -7.72 -4.13 -6.23
N ALA A 88 -6.49 -4.65 -6.19
CA ALA A 88 -5.70 -4.70 -4.97
C ALA A 88 -5.40 -3.29 -4.43
N MET A 89 -5.05 -2.34 -5.31
CA MET A 89 -4.80 -0.95 -4.91
C MET A 89 -6.06 -0.24 -4.42
N ASP A 90 -7.22 -0.49 -5.02
CA ASP A 90 -8.49 0.08 -4.59
C ASP A 90 -8.88 -0.40 -3.17
N ILE A 91 -8.62 -1.67 -2.86
CA ILE A 91 -8.83 -2.24 -1.51
C ILE A 91 -7.90 -1.56 -0.49
N VAL A 92 -6.61 -1.43 -0.81
CA VAL A 92 -5.63 -0.76 0.06
C VAL A 92 -6.02 0.70 0.31
N GLU A 93 -6.42 1.42 -0.74
CA GLU A 93 -6.88 2.80 -0.64
C GLU A 93 -8.11 2.93 0.26
N ALA A 94 -9.09 2.04 0.13
CA ALA A 94 -10.28 2.04 0.97
C ALA A 94 -9.93 1.81 2.45
N GLY A 95 -9.01 0.89 2.73
CA GLY A 95 -8.53 0.64 4.10
C GLY A 95 -7.82 1.86 4.69
N ILE A 96 -6.92 2.47 3.92
CA ILE A 96 -6.19 3.68 4.32
C ILE A 96 -7.17 4.82 4.62
N LYS A 97 -8.13 5.10 3.74
CA LYS A 97 -9.14 6.16 3.97
C LYS A 97 -9.97 5.91 5.22
N LYS A 98 -10.26 4.64 5.53
CA LYS A 98 -11.07 4.26 6.69
C LYS A 98 -10.34 4.44 8.03
N TYR A 99 -9.04 4.15 8.08
CA TYR A 99 -8.29 4.10 9.35
C TYR A 99 -7.22 5.17 9.52
N CYS A 100 -6.84 5.88 8.46
CA CYS A 100 -5.92 7.01 8.51
C CYS A 100 -6.60 8.38 8.23
N GLY A 101 -7.93 8.36 8.04
CA GLY A 101 -8.78 9.54 7.92
C GLY A 101 -8.77 10.46 9.13
#